data_AF-A0A354TAW3-F1
#
_entry.id   AF-A0A354TAW3-F1
#
_cell.length_a   1.000
_cell.length_b   1.000
_cell.length_c   1.000
_cell.angle_alpha   90.00
_cell.angle_beta   90.00
_cell.angle_gamma   90.00
#
_symmetry.space_group_name_H-M   'P 1'
#
loop_
_entity.id
_entity.type
_entity.pdbx_description
1 polymer ?
#
loop_
_entity_poly.entity_id
_entity_poly.type
_entity_poly.pdbx_seq_one_letter_code
_entity_poly.pdbx_strand_id
1 'polypeptide(L)'
;MKMKHFRELTAALLVAGLLLQSATAVAPEWWSAQGVFKAGAAADDYAALNQGQLKNFVRAAVEEMNAKLPGGAGEALNNLVVGWRANAGTADDYAAANVGQLKAMGKLVRARLEELNLSVPPLGTATTDDDDNYALANLGQAKTVFNFAIEGGDADGDGVMDAWEMEHFGTLGRDLSLDTDGDGVSDHDEWLAGTDPNDWRSRPGASEQGTVMLAVYTPVVR
;
A
#
# COMPACT_ATOMS: atom_id res chain seq x y z
N MET A 1 -33.07 -27.03 -67.37
CA MET A 1 -32.33 -26.15 -68.30
C MET A 1 -31.29 -25.36 -67.50
N LYS A 2 -30.00 -25.57 -67.83
CA LYS A 2 -28.78 -24.83 -67.43
C LYS A 2 -28.34 -24.79 -65.94
N MET A 3 -27.29 -25.57 -65.68
CA MET A 3 -26.23 -25.31 -64.70
C MET A 3 -25.59 -23.92 -64.87
N LYS A 4 -25.06 -23.36 -63.77
CA LYS A 4 -23.88 -22.45 -63.58
C LYS A 4 -24.01 -21.84 -62.16
N HIS A 5 -23.06 -21.78 -61.23
CA HIS A 5 -21.64 -22.11 -61.15
C HIS A 5 -21.26 -22.31 -59.67
N PHE A 6 -20.34 -23.24 -59.42
CA PHE A 6 -19.54 -23.41 -58.21
C PHE A 6 -18.82 -22.09 -57.81
N ARG A 7 -18.90 -21.69 -56.54
CA ARG A 7 -17.85 -20.93 -55.84
C ARG A 7 -17.80 -21.39 -54.39
N GLU A 8 -16.75 -22.15 -54.06
CA GLU A 8 -16.29 -22.37 -52.69
C GLU A 8 -15.86 -21.04 -52.06
N LEU A 9 -16.05 -20.89 -50.74
CA LEU A 9 -15.23 -20.05 -49.86
C LEU A 9 -15.58 -20.36 -48.38
N THR A 10 -14.74 -21.22 -47.79
CA THR A 10 -14.14 -21.10 -46.44
C THR A 10 -14.99 -20.77 -45.20
N ALA A 11 -15.17 -21.80 -44.38
CA ALA A 11 -14.99 -21.89 -42.92
C ALA A 11 -15.04 -20.63 -42.02
N ALA A 12 -15.92 -20.68 -41.01
CA ALA A 12 -15.65 -20.13 -39.69
C ALA A 12 -16.46 -20.91 -38.63
N LEU A 13 -15.86 -21.98 -38.11
CA LEU A 13 -16.36 -22.72 -36.95
C LEU A 13 -15.99 -21.91 -35.69
N LEU A 14 -16.90 -21.05 -35.23
CA LEU A 14 -16.77 -20.37 -33.94
C LEU A 14 -17.03 -21.38 -32.82
N VAL A 15 -15.99 -22.11 -32.42
CA VAL A 15 -15.96 -22.78 -31.11
C VAL A 15 -15.71 -21.70 -30.07
N ALA A 16 -16.79 -21.22 -29.45
CA ALA A 16 -16.71 -20.40 -28.26
C ALA A 16 -16.18 -21.27 -27.11
N GLY A 17 -14.85 -21.30 -26.99
CA GLY A 17 -14.18 -21.79 -25.79
C GLY A 17 -14.53 -20.86 -24.64
N LEU A 18 -15.54 -21.23 -23.87
CA LEU A 18 -15.79 -20.65 -22.55
C LEU A 18 -14.64 -21.11 -21.64
N LEU A 19 -13.52 -20.39 -21.73
CA LEU A 19 -12.44 -20.47 -20.75
C LEU A 19 -13.03 -20.00 -19.43
N LEU A 20 -13.31 -20.97 -18.58
CA LEU A 20 -13.51 -20.80 -17.16
C LEU A 20 -12.24 -20.12 -16.63
N GLN A 21 -12.22 -18.78 -16.59
CA GLN A 21 -11.16 -18.03 -15.95
C GLN A 21 -11.29 -18.30 -14.45
N SER A 22 -10.57 -19.31 -13.98
CA SER A 22 -10.21 -19.41 -12.58
C SER A 22 -9.51 -18.11 -12.22
N ALA A 23 -10.16 -17.27 -11.42
CA ALA A 23 -9.58 -16.08 -10.83
C ALA A 23 -8.46 -16.50 -9.87
N THR A 24 -7.28 -16.81 -10.40
CA THR A 24 -6.05 -16.75 -9.63
C THR A 24 -5.86 -15.28 -9.32
N ALA A 25 -5.92 -14.90 -8.05
CA ALA A 25 -5.62 -13.54 -7.61
C ALA A 25 -4.29 -13.12 -8.25
N VAL A 26 -4.35 -12.17 -9.19
CA VAL A 26 -3.19 -11.68 -9.91
C VAL A 26 -2.31 -10.96 -8.89
N ALA A 27 -1.01 -11.25 -8.88
CA ALA A 27 -0.07 -10.58 -8.00
C ALA A 27 -0.12 -9.06 -8.23
N PRO A 28 -0.11 -8.23 -7.19
CA PRO A 28 -0.09 -6.78 -7.33
C PRO A 28 1.16 -6.33 -8.09
N GLU A 29 1.03 -5.30 -8.92
CA GLU A 29 2.14 -4.80 -9.74
C GLU A 29 3.35 -4.38 -8.89
N TRP A 30 3.08 -3.85 -7.69
CA TRP A 30 4.11 -3.43 -6.75
C TRP A 30 5.01 -4.56 -6.25
N TRP A 31 4.55 -5.83 -6.28
CA TRP A 31 5.40 -6.95 -5.90
C TRP A 31 6.64 -7.07 -6.80
N SER A 32 6.46 -6.79 -8.09
CA SER A 32 7.57 -6.76 -9.04
C SER A 32 8.34 -5.45 -8.94
N ALA A 33 7.65 -4.31 -8.80
CA ALA A 33 8.27 -2.99 -8.75
C ALA A 33 9.20 -2.83 -7.53
N GLN A 34 8.76 -3.29 -6.36
CA GLN A 34 9.47 -3.18 -5.08
C GLN A 34 10.35 -4.41 -4.76
N GLY A 35 10.52 -5.32 -5.72
CA GLY A 35 11.42 -6.46 -5.59
C GLY A 35 11.03 -7.45 -4.48
N VAL A 36 9.73 -7.69 -4.26
CA VAL A 36 9.24 -8.71 -3.31
C VAL A 36 9.74 -10.10 -3.71
N PHE A 37 9.75 -10.38 -5.02
CA PHE A 37 10.27 -11.61 -5.60
C PHE A 37 11.38 -11.32 -6.60
N LYS A 38 12.30 -12.28 -6.75
CA LYS A 38 13.21 -12.28 -7.91
C LYS A 38 12.40 -12.59 -9.16
N ALA A 39 12.68 -11.87 -10.26
CA ALA A 39 12.07 -12.16 -11.56
C ALA A 39 12.28 -13.64 -11.93
N GLY A 40 11.19 -14.36 -12.23
CA GLY A 40 11.21 -15.79 -12.56
C GLY A 40 11.32 -16.75 -11.37
N ALA A 41 11.13 -16.29 -10.13
CA ALA A 41 11.02 -17.18 -8.97
C ALA A 41 9.82 -18.14 -9.13
N ALA A 42 9.99 -19.40 -8.73
CA ALA A 42 8.89 -20.35 -8.67
C ALA A 42 7.82 -19.87 -7.67
N ALA A 43 6.56 -20.26 -7.90
CA ALA A 43 5.46 -19.83 -7.04
C ALA A 43 5.69 -20.28 -5.58
N ASP A 44 6.18 -21.50 -5.35
CA ASP A 44 6.62 -22.03 -4.05
C ASP A 44 5.69 -21.70 -2.86
N ASP A 45 4.37 -21.66 -3.11
CA ASP A 45 3.38 -21.19 -2.13
C ASP A 45 3.34 -22.03 -0.84
N TYR A 46 3.83 -23.27 -0.91
CA TYR A 46 3.92 -24.18 0.23
C TYR A 46 5.30 -24.19 0.92
N ALA A 47 6.28 -23.44 0.41
CA ALA A 47 7.59 -23.35 1.02
C ALA A 47 7.54 -22.60 2.35
N ALA A 48 8.38 -23.01 3.30
CA ALA A 48 8.51 -22.32 4.57
C ALA A 48 8.96 -20.87 4.34
N LEU A 49 8.29 -19.93 5.01
CA LEU A 49 8.65 -18.52 5.00
C LEU A 49 9.84 -18.33 5.95
N ASN A 50 10.91 -17.69 5.48
CA ASN A 50 11.98 -17.22 6.36
C ASN A 50 11.77 -15.74 6.77
N GLN A 51 12.39 -15.32 7.87
CA GLN A 51 12.20 -13.97 8.40
C GLN A 51 12.75 -12.90 7.44
N GLY A 52 13.78 -13.19 6.65
CA GLY A 52 14.29 -12.28 5.63
C GLY A 52 13.26 -12.00 4.54
N GLN A 53 12.55 -13.04 4.08
CA GLN A 53 11.42 -12.90 3.15
C GLN A 53 10.29 -12.08 3.77
N LEU A 54 9.90 -12.37 5.02
CA LEU A 54 8.86 -11.58 5.71
C LEU A 54 9.24 -10.10 5.82
N LYS A 55 10.48 -9.79 6.22
CA LYS A 55 10.99 -8.42 6.26
C LYS A 55 10.99 -7.78 4.88
N ASN A 56 11.33 -8.52 3.82
CA ASN A 56 11.31 -8.04 2.45
C ASN A 56 9.90 -7.65 2.00
N PHE A 57 8.88 -8.46 2.31
CA PHE A 57 7.48 -8.11 2.05
C PHE A 57 7.08 -6.80 2.74
N VAL A 58 7.38 -6.68 4.04
CA VAL A 58 7.01 -5.50 4.81
C VAL A 58 7.75 -4.26 4.31
N ARG A 59 9.06 -4.36 4.04
CA ARG A 59 9.84 -3.26 3.46
C ARG A 59 9.23 -2.79 2.14
N ALA A 60 8.97 -3.72 1.22
CA ALA A 60 8.39 -3.42 -0.08
C ALA A 60 6.99 -2.80 0.03
N ALA A 61 6.17 -3.29 0.96
CA ALA A 61 4.88 -2.68 1.25
C ALA A 61 5.02 -1.25 1.80
N VAL A 62 5.99 -1.01 2.69
CA VAL A 62 6.31 0.33 3.21
C VAL A 62 6.80 1.26 2.11
N GLU A 63 7.67 0.78 1.22
CA GLU A 63 8.15 1.53 0.06
C GLU A 63 6.99 1.92 -0.86
N GLU A 64 6.08 0.99 -1.15
CA GLU A 64 4.89 1.27 -1.96
C GLU A 64 3.95 2.28 -1.29
N MET A 65 3.69 2.12 0.01
CA MET A 65 2.82 3.04 0.76
C MET A 65 3.42 4.43 0.85
N ASN A 66 4.72 4.56 1.09
CA ASN A 66 5.41 5.85 1.11
C ASN A 66 5.39 6.54 -0.25
N ALA A 67 5.37 5.78 -1.34
CA ALA A 67 5.34 6.32 -2.69
C ALA A 67 3.93 6.73 -3.15
N LYS A 68 2.87 6.22 -2.51
CA LYS A 68 1.51 6.37 -3.05
C LYS A 68 0.47 6.90 -2.09
N LEU A 69 0.73 6.92 -0.79
CA LEU A 69 -0.26 7.31 0.21
C LEU A 69 0.10 8.66 0.84
N PRO A 70 -0.89 9.54 1.10
CA PRO A 70 -0.64 10.73 1.91
C PRO A 70 -0.22 10.32 3.32
N GLY A 71 0.89 10.86 3.83
CA GLY A 71 1.51 10.43 5.09
C GLY A 71 2.28 9.10 5.00
N GLY A 72 2.40 8.54 3.79
CA GLY A 72 3.11 7.31 3.49
C GLY A 72 2.61 6.09 4.26
N ALA A 73 3.53 5.20 4.63
CA ALA A 73 3.27 4.03 5.50
C ALA A 73 3.02 4.41 6.98
N GLY A 74 3.21 5.68 7.36
CA GLY A 74 3.16 6.13 8.74
C GLY A 74 4.43 5.81 9.55
N GLU A 75 4.57 6.48 10.69
CA GLU A 75 5.80 6.46 11.51
C GLU A 75 6.13 5.06 12.06
N ALA A 76 5.12 4.32 12.54
CA ALA A 76 5.32 3.02 13.17
C ALA A 76 5.96 1.99 12.22
N LEU A 77 5.47 1.92 10.98
CA LEU A 77 5.99 1.01 9.96
C LEU A 77 7.36 1.45 9.43
N ASN A 78 7.56 2.76 9.24
CA ASN A 78 8.84 3.31 8.83
C ASN A 78 9.95 3.03 9.87
N ASN A 79 9.67 3.29 11.15
CA ASN A 79 10.61 3.02 12.25
C ASN A 79 10.95 1.53 12.39
N LEU A 80 9.97 0.66 12.18
CA LEU A 80 10.18 -0.80 12.18
C LEU A 80 11.18 -1.23 11.10
N VAL A 81 10.98 -0.78 9.86
CA VAL A 81 11.86 -1.12 8.72
C VAL A 81 13.27 -0.53 8.91
N VAL A 82 13.38 0.71 9.40
CA VAL A 82 14.67 1.34 9.73
C VAL A 82 15.41 0.54 10.80
N GLY A 83 14.70 0.09 11.84
CA GLY A 83 15.27 -0.73 12.91
C GLY A 83 15.87 -2.06 12.43
N TRP A 84 15.34 -2.65 11.36
CA TRP A 84 15.93 -3.85 10.76
C TRP A 84 17.23 -3.55 9.99
N ARG A 85 17.29 -2.43 9.25
CA ARG A 85 18.48 -2.03 8.48
C ARG A 85 19.66 -1.70 9.38
N ALA A 86 19.40 -1.09 10.54
CA ALA A 86 20.42 -0.78 11.54
C ALA A 86 21.06 -2.02 12.19
N ASN A 87 20.37 -3.17 12.16
CA ASN A 87 20.78 -4.41 12.83
C ASN A 87 21.07 -5.57 11.85
N ALA A 88 21.52 -5.26 10.63
CA ALA A 88 21.77 -6.26 9.59
C ALA A 88 22.76 -7.37 9.99
N GLY A 89 23.67 -7.10 10.94
CA GLY A 89 24.65 -8.09 11.45
C GLY A 89 24.10 -9.12 12.45
N THR A 90 22.90 -8.91 12.99
CA THR A 90 22.20 -9.84 13.91
C THR A 90 20.87 -10.31 13.31
N ALA A 91 20.69 -10.14 12.01
CA ALA A 91 19.42 -10.38 11.35
C ALA A 91 19.24 -11.89 11.08
N ASP A 92 18.23 -12.49 11.70
CA ASP A 92 17.81 -13.88 11.52
C ASP A 92 17.18 -14.15 10.13
N ASP A 93 17.75 -13.59 9.06
CA ASP A 93 17.12 -13.53 7.74
C ASP A 93 16.92 -14.91 7.09
N TYR A 94 17.64 -15.92 7.56
CA TYR A 94 17.50 -17.32 7.14
C TYR A 94 16.67 -18.17 8.10
N ALA A 95 16.33 -17.66 9.29
CA ALA A 95 15.49 -18.39 10.25
C ALA A 95 14.05 -18.46 9.74
N ALA A 96 13.33 -19.51 10.09
CA ALA A 96 11.92 -19.61 9.73
C ALA A 96 11.10 -18.54 10.48
N ALA A 97 10.10 -18.00 9.81
CA ALA A 97 9.09 -17.13 10.38
C ALA A 97 7.89 -17.97 10.86
N ASN A 98 7.29 -17.57 11.97
CA ASN A 98 6.06 -18.18 12.45
C ASN A 98 4.81 -17.39 12.01
N VAL A 99 3.64 -18.04 12.09
CA VAL A 99 2.36 -17.44 11.69
C VAL A 99 2.03 -16.21 12.54
N GLY A 100 2.41 -16.18 13.81
CA GLY A 100 2.22 -15.01 14.68
C GLY A 100 2.98 -13.77 14.21
N GLN A 101 4.25 -13.94 13.80
CA GLN A 101 5.07 -12.88 13.22
C GLN A 101 4.45 -12.37 11.92
N LEU A 102 3.99 -13.27 11.04
CA LEU A 102 3.31 -12.88 9.80
C LEU A 102 2.03 -12.08 10.08
N LYS A 103 1.17 -12.56 11.00
CA LYS A 103 -0.06 -11.86 11.40
C LYS A 103 0.23 -10.49 12.00
N ALA A 104 1.24 -10.38 12.86
CA ALA A 104 1.61 -9.11 13.50
C ALA A 104 2.03 -8.07 12.45
N MET A 105 2.83 -8.47 11.46
CA MET A 105 3.25 -7.58 10.38
C MET A 105 2.11 -7.21 9.45
N GLY A 106 1.30 -8.20 9.04
CA GLY A 106 0.11 -7.97 8.23
C GLY A 106 -0.88 -7.02 8.89
N LYS A 107 -1.06 -7.12 10.21
CA LYS A 107 -1.95 -6.22 10.98
C LYS A 107 -1.48 -4.77 10.95
N LEU A 108 -0.17 -4.52 11.05
CA LEU A 108 0.38 -3.15 10.99
C LEU A 108 0.14 -2.53 9.61
N VAL A 109 0.47 -3.27 8.54
CA VAL A 109 0.22 -2.80 7.15
C VAL A 109 -1.27 -2.57 6.92
N ARG A 110 -2.12 -3.49 7.38
CA ARG A 110 -3.57 -3.38 7.21
C ARG A 110 -4.16 -2.19 7.96
N ALA A 111 -3.72 -1.95 9.20
CA ALA A 111 -4.19 -0.81 9.98
C ALA A 111 -3.96 0.51 9.22
N ARG A 112 -2.79 0.64 8.58
CA ARG A 112 -2.48 1.83 7.76
C ARG A 112 -3.39 1.95 6.53
N LEU A 113 -3.65 0.86 5.84
CA LEU A 113 -4.54 0.87 4.66
C LEU A 113 -6.01 1.13 5.04
N GLU A 114 -6.45 0.64 6.19
CA GLU A 114 -7.81 0.87 6.72
C GLU A 114 -8.03 2.32 7.15
N GLU A 115 -7.01 3.04 7.65
CA GLU A 115 -7.09 4.47 7.96
C GLU A 115 -7.46 5.33 6.75
N LEU A 116 -7.09 4.88 5.55
CA LEU A 116 -7.33 5.58 4.29
C LEU A 116 -8.53 5.02 3.53
N ASN A 117 -9.37 4.20 4.20
CA ASN A 117 -10.54 3.53 3.63
C ASN A 117 -10.22 2.70 2.35
N LEU A 118 -9.00 2.21 2.19
CA LEU A 118 -8.63 1.39 1.03
C LEU A 118 -9.12 -0.05 1.19
N SER A 119 -9.56 -0.66 0.08
CA SER A 119 -10.03 -2.04 0.06
C SER A 119 -8.88 -3.03 0.27
N VAL A 120 -8.77 -3.55 1.48
CA VAL A 120 -7.81 -4.60 1.82
C VAL A 120 -8.44 -5.99 1.71
N PRO A 121 -7.73 -6.99 1.15
CA PRO A 121 -8.19 -8.37 1.24
C PRO A 121 -8.30 -8.77 2.72
N PRO A 122 -9.24 -9.66 3.06
CA PRO A 122 -9.26 -10.25 4.39
C PRO A 122 -7.89 -10.90 4.66
N LEU A 123 -7.35 -10.70 5.87
CA LEU A 123 -6.17 -11.40 6.37
C LEU A 123 -6.49 -12.90 6.32
N GLY A 124 -6.12 -13.57 5.23
CA GLY A 124 -6.50 -14.95 4.91
C GLY A 124 -5.89 -16.00 5.82
N THR A 125 -5.32 -15.62 6.96
CA THR A 125 -5.10 -16.54 8.07
C THR A 125 -6.40 -16.57 8.86
N ALA A 126 -7.16 -17.66 8.78
CA ALA A 126 -8.41 -17.83 9.49
C ALA A 126 -8.38 -17.18 10.89
N THR A 127 -9.38 -16.34 11.13
CA THR A 127 -10.04 -16.07 12.41
C THR A 127 -9.25 -16.46 13.66
N THR A 128 -8.96 -15.45 14.46
CA THR A 128 -8.65 -15.34 15.90
C THR A 128 -8.82 -16.50 16.90
N ASP A 129 -9.18 -17.73 16.51
CA ASP A 129 -9.39 -18.88 17.40
C ASP A 129 -8.40 -20.04 17.17
N ASP A 130 -7.47 -19.90 16.21
CA ASP A 130 -6.34 -20.83 16.04
C ASP A 130 -5.06 -20.23 16.63
N ASP A 131 -4.58 -20.85 17.70
CA ASP A 131 -3.41 -20.52 18.51
C ASP A 131 -2.08 -20.95 17.89
N ASP A 132 -2.08 -21.37 16.61
CA ASP A 132 -0.90 -21.70 15.79
C ASP A 132 0.04 -20.51 15.50
N ASN A 133 0.05 -19.48 16.33
CA ASN A 133 1.00 -18.37 16.25
C ASN A 133 2.47 -18.84 16.31
N TYR A 134 2.72 -20.02 16.87
CA TYR A 134 4.03 -20.66 16.91
C TYR A 134 4.31 -21.60 15.72
N ALA A 135 3.30 -21.94 14.90
CA ALA A 135 3.48 -22.76 13.71
C ALA A 135 4.31 -22.02 12.66
N LEU A 136 5.01 -22.79 11.82
CA LEU A 136 5.78 -22.24 10.71
C LEU A 136 4.84 -21.61 9.69
N ALA A 137 5.13 -20.36 9.31
CA ALA A 137 4.44 -19.72 8.20
C ALA A 137 4.96 -20.25 6.86
N ASN A 138 4.12 -20.19 5.83
CA ASN A 138 4.52 -20.48 4.45
C ASN A 138 4.39 -19.25 3.54
N LEU A 139 5.02 -19.33 2.37
CA LEU A 139 5.10 -18.23 1.43
C LEU A 139 3.72 -17.83 0.85
N GLY A 140 2.82 -18.80 0.65
CA GLY A 140 1.45 -18.57 0.19
C GLY A 140 0.61 -17.77 1.18
N GLN A 141 0.79 -18.02 2.48
CA GLN A 141 0.17 -17.20 3.54
C GLN A 141 0.71 -15.77 3.49
N ALA A 142 2.02 -15.57 3.33
CA ALA A 142 2.60 -14.23 3.21
C ALA A 142 2.07 -13.49 1.97
N LYS A 143 2.04 -14.16 0.82
CA LYS A 143 1.43 -13.64 -0.41
C LYS A 143 0.00 -13.19 -0.17
N THR A 144 -0.82 -14.02 0.48
CA THR A 144 -2.22 -13.67 0.78
C THR A 144 -2.32 -12.44 1.69
N VAL A 145 -1.49 -12.37 2.74
CA VAL A 145 -1.47 -11.25 3.69
C VAL A 145 -1.07 -9.93 3.03
N PHE A 146 -0.14 -9.96 2.08
CA PHE A 146 0.37 -8.78 1.39
C PHE A 146 -0.19 -8.62 -0.04
N ASN A 147 -1.33 -9.24 -0.35
CA ASN A 147 -1.95 -9.14 -1.69
C ASN A 147 -2.93 -7.96 -1.78
N PHE A 148 -2.50 -6.74 -1.49
CA PHE A 148 -3.34 -5.55 -1.60
C PHE A 148 -2.95 -4.70 -2.83
N ALA A 149 -3.90 -3.90 -3.30
CA ALA A 149 -3.66 -2.87 -4.30
C ALA A 149 -3.90 -1.50 -3.67
N ILE A 150 -3.02 -0.54 -3.99
CA ILE A 150 -3.29 0.88 -3.74
C ILE A 150 -3.82 1.42 -5.06
N GLU A 151 -5.14 1.51 -5.17
CA GLU A 151 -5.82 2.08 -6.32
C GLU A 151 -5.91 3.59 -6.11
N GLY A 152 -5.46 4.37 -7.11
CA GLY A 152 -5.34 5.81 -6.97
C GLY A 152 -4.80 6.51 -8.21
N GLY A 153 -4.04 5.80 -9.05
CA GLY A 153 -3.43 6.40 -10.24
C GLY A 153 -2.30 7.38 -9.89
N ASP A 154 -1.51 7.74 -10.90
CA ASP A 154 -0.49 8.80 -10.91
C ASP A 154 -0.28 9.11 -12.40
N ALA A 155 -1.25 9.83 -12.97
CA ALA A 155 -1.44 9.96 -14.41
C ALA A 155 -0.42 10.90 -15.05
N ASP A 156 0.07 11.87 -14.30
CA ASP A 156 1.09 12.83 -14.72
C ASP A 156 2.51 12.44 -14.27
N GLY A 157 2.64 11.44 -13.39
CA GLY A 157 3.90 10.79 -13.04
C GLY A 157 4.74 11.60 -12.06
N ASP A 158 4.11 12.44 -11.25
CA ASP A 158 4.79 13.30 -10.28
C ASP A 158 5.00 12.62 -8.92
N GLY A 159 4.45 11.42 -8.74
CA GLY A 159 4.58 10.62 -7.53
C GLY A 159 3.47 10.87 -6.49
N VAL A 160 2.43 11.61 -6.84
CA VAL A 160 1.24 11.83 -6.00
C VAL A 160 0.04 11.13 -6.64
N MET A 161 -0.91 10.70 -5.80
CA MET A 161 -2.07 9.96 -6.30
C MET A 161 -3.10 10.90 -6.97
N ASP A 162 -3.65 10.47 -8.12
CA ASP A 162 -4.67 11.26 -8.84
C ASP A 162 -5.86 11.60 -7.93
N ALA A 163 -6.25 10.65 -7.09
CA ALA A 163 -7.38 10.83 -6.18
C ALA A 163 -7.16 11.96 -5.18
N TRP A 164 -5.95 12.11 -4.65
CA TRP A 164 -5.61 13.16 -3.68
C TRP A 164 -5.52 14.52 -4.37
N GLU A 165 -4.89 14.60 -5.54
CA GLU A 165 -4.84 15.83 -6.32
C GLU A 165 -6.24 16.30 -6.74
N MET A 166 -7.11 15.37 -7.16
CA MET A 166 -8.49 15.68 -7.51
C MET A 166 -9.33 16.12 -6.30
N GLU A 167 -9.06 15.56 -5.12
CA GLU A 167 -9.73 15.94 -3.87
C GLU A 167 -9.33 17.35 -3.41
N HIS A 168 -8.04 17.69 -3.44
CA HIS A 168 -7.53 18.96 -2.91
C HIS A 168 -7.51 20.09 -3.93
N PHE A 169 -7.30 19.78 -5.22
CA PHE A 169 -7.10 20.79 -6.27
C PHE A 169 -8.03 20.65 -7.47
N GLY A 170 -8.62 19.47 -7.68
CA GLY A 170 -9.51 19.19 -8.82
C GLY A 170 -8.81 19.12 -10.17
N THR A 171 -7.49 18.89 -10.19
CA THR A 171 -6.66 18.75 -11.40
C THR A 171 -5.44 17.85 -11.13
N LEU A 172 -4.92 17.17 -12.16
CA LEU A 172 -3.79 16.21 -12.13
C LEU A 172 -2.55 16.81 -12.81
N GLY A 173 -1.82 17.71 -12.18
CA GLY A 173 -0.82 18.49 -12.92
C GLY A 173 -0.64 19.88 -12.39
N ARG A 174 -1.00 20.06 -11.13
CA ARG A 174 -0.61 21.22 -10.35
C ARG A 174 0.89 21.11 -10.06
N ASP A 175 1.56 22.25 -9.96
CA ASP A 175 2.91 22.27 -9.40
C ASP A 175 2.83 22.10 -7.88
N LEU A 176 3.08 20.89 -7.40
CA LEU A 176 3.05 20.55 -5.98
C LEU A 176 4.25 21.11 -5.18
N SER A 177 5.19 21.81 -5.83
CA SER A 177 6.23 22.58 -5.12
C SER A 177 5.72 23.92 -4.58
N LEU A 178 4.49 24.31 -4.93
CA LEU A 178 3.82 25.49 -4.40
C LEU A 178 3.37 25.27 -2.96
N ASP A 179 3.10 26.38 -2.29
CA ASP A 179 2.50 26.46 -0.95
C ASP A 179 1.11 27.09 -1.13
N THR A 180 0.07 26.26 -1.18
CA THR A 180 -1.28 26.70 -1.56
C THR A 180 -1.94 27.57 -0.48
N ASP A 181 -1.71 27.26 0.79
CA ASP A 181 -2.36 27.95 1.91
C ASP A 181 -1.48 29.02 2.60
N GLY A 182 -0.20 29.10 2.21
CA GLY A 182 0.75 30.13 2.61
C GLY A 182 1.39 29.91 3.97
N ASP A 183 1.42 28.67 4.48
CA ASP A 183 1.94 28.34 5.80
C ASP A 183 3.47 28.12 5.85
N GLY A 184 4.11 28.07 4.68
CA GLY A 184 5.53 27.86 4.47
C GLY A 184 5.94 26.42 4.18
N VAL A 185 4.99 25.50 3.98
CA VAL A 185 5.20 24.10 3.59
C VAL A 185 4.68 23.90 2.16
N SER A 186 5.33 23.05 1.37
CA SER A 186 4.87 22.79 0.00
C SER A 186 3.74 21.76 -0.02
N ASP A 187 2.83 21.86 -0.99
CA ASP A 187 1.71 20.93 -1.21
C ASP A 187 2.21 19.46 -1.23
N HIS A 188 3.38 19.22 -1.82
CA HIS A 188 4.03 17.91 -1.85
C HIS A 188 4.55 17.46 -0.48
N ASP A 189 5.16 18.35 0.31
CA ASP A 189 5.63 18.02 1.66
C ASP A 189 4.45 17.77 2.62
N GLU A 190 3.33 18.45 2.41
CA GLU A 190 2.08 18.21 3.13
C GLU A 190 1.46 16.87 2.74
N TRP A 191 1.47 16.52 1.46
CA TRP A 191 1.10 15.17 1.02
C TRP A 191 1.96 14.10 1.71
N LEU A 192 3.29 14.27 1.74
CA LEU A 192 4.21 13.36 2.44
C LEU A 192 3.93 13.27 3.94
N ALA A 193 3.48 14.37 4.56
CA ALA A 193 3.14 14.42 5.96
C ALA A 193 1.70 13.98 6.28
N GLY A 194 0.85 13.84 5.26
CA GLY A 194 -0.57 13.54 5.42
C GLY A 194 -1.36 14.72 6.00
N THR A 195 -0.94 15.94 5.73
CA THR A 195 -1.65 17.17 6.11
C THR A 195 -2.47 17.73 4.94
N ASP A 196 -3.26 18.79 5.17
CA ASP A 196 -4.21 19.33 4.19
C ASP A 196 -3.62 20.60 3.57
N PRO A 197 -3.24 20.59 2.27
CA PRO A 197 -2.59 21.71 1.60
C PRO A 197 -3.48 22.94 1.39
N ASN A 198 -4.74 22.87 1.78
CA ASN A 198 -5.66 24.00 1.73
C ASN A 198 -5.98 24.58 3.12
N ASP A 199 -5.37 24.08 4.20
CA ASP A 199 -5.55 24.59 5.56
C ASP A 199 -4.22 24.81 6.28
N TRP A 200 -3.81 26.08 6.38
CA TRP A 200 -2.54 26.49 7.02
C TRP A 200 -2.35 26.02 8.47
N ARG A 201 -3.41 25.52 9.12
CA ARG A 201 -3.33 24.92 10.46
C ARG A 201 -2.92 23.44 10.43
N SER A 202 -3.20 22.77 9.32
CA SER A 202 -2.88 21.38 9.06
C SER A 202 -1.46 21.30 8.53
N ARG A 203 -0.47 21.32 9.43
CA ARG A 203 0.94 21.36 9.01
C ARG A 203 1.84 20.44 9.81
N PRO A 204 2.94 19.94 9.22
CA PRO A 204 3.86 19.04 9.88
C PRO A 204 4.41 19.66 11.18
N GLY A 205 4.25 18.97 12.31
CA GLY A 205 4.79 19.42 13.60
C GLY A 205 3.97 20.51 14.31
N ALA A 206 2.80 20.91 13.80
CA ALA A 206 1.85 21.69 14.58
C ALA A 206 1.22 20.85 15.70
N SER A 207 1.90 20.75 16.85
CA SER A 207 1.23 20.39 18.10
C SER A 207 0.08 21.38 18.36
N GLU A 208 -1.04 20.91 18.91
CA GLU A 208 -2.27 21.66 19.29
C GLU A 208 -2.03 22.90 20.20
N GLN A 209 -1.20 23.87 19.82
CA GLN A 209 -0.97 25.10 20.58
C GLN A 209 -1.86 26.22 20.06
N GLY A 210 -3.16 25.93 20.05
CA GLY A 210 -4.22 26.85 19.65
C GLY A 210 -5.28 27.11 20.72
N THR A 211 -5.18 26.54 21.93
CA THR A 211 -5.93 27.06 23.08
C THR A 211 -5.28 28.37 23.50
N VAL A 212 -5.63 29.44 22.80
CA VAL A 212 -5.32 30.80 23.23
C VAL A 212 -6.04 31.00 24.56
N MET A 213 -5.29 30.91 25.65
CA MET A 213 -5.66 31.48 26.94
C MET A 213 -5.90 32.98 26.72
N LEU A 214 -7.13 33.35 26.34
CA LEU A 214 -7.56 34.74 26.33
C LEU A 214 -7.69 35.16 27.79
N ALA A 215 -6.57 35.64 28.32
CA ALA A 215 -6.49 36.33 29.60
C ALA A 215 -7.46 37.52 29.57
N VAL A 216 -8.65 37.35 30.14
CA VAL A 216 -9.42 38.49 30.63
C VAL A 216 -8.84 38.84 31.99
N TYR A 217 -7.80 39.66 31.95
CA TYR A 217 -7.24 40.33 33.11
C TYR A 217 -8.23 41.44 33.53
N THR A 218 -8.96 41.24 34.62
CA THR A 218 -9.52 42.36 35.38
C THR A 218 -9.06 42.24 36.83
N PRO A 219 -8.17 43.13 37.32
CA PRO A 219 -7.90 43.22 38.74
C PRO A 219 -8.98 44.08 39.38
N VAL A 220 -9.70 43.55 40.36
CA VAL A 220 -10.41 44.40 41.32
C VAL A 220 -9.91 44.05 42.71
N VAL A 221 -8.96 44.86 43.15
CA VAL A 221 -8.65 45.06 44.57
C VAL A 221 -9.80 45.88 45.16
N ARG A 222 -10.45 45.36 46.20
CA ARG A 222 -10.66 46.04 47.49
C ARG A 222 -11.10 45.03 48.53
#